data_AF-A0A3A6FCI5-F1
#
_entry.id   AF-A0A3A6FCI5-F1
#
_cell.length_a   1.000
_cell.length_b   1.000
_cell.length_c   1.000
_cell.angle_alpha   90.00
_cell.angle_beta   90.00
_cell.angle_gamma   90.00
#
_symmetry.space_group_name_H-M   'P 1'
#
loop_
_entity.id
_entity.type
_entity.pdbx_description
1 polymer ?
#
loop_
_entity_poly.entity_id
_entity_poly.type
_entity_poly.pdbx_seq_one_letter_code
_entity_poly.pdbx_strand_id
1 'polypeptide(L)' 'LKEHRPAMYSLYMLEDRLTEHLNAVDDETQEKMDILVSQMMEKQGITEELKARDQMEWVRAVNNVRNAAEEIVLKELIYR' A
#
# COMPACT_ATOMS: atom_id res chain seq x y z
N LEU A 1 -4.97 8.59 11.59
CA LEU A 1 -4.98 8.59 13.08
C LEU A 1 -5.42 9.92 13.68
N LYS A 2 -4.75 11.04 13.42
CA LYS A 2 -5.12 12.34 14.01
C LYS A 2 -6.56 12.80 13.70
N GLU A 3 -7.01 12.62 12.45
CA GLU A 3 -8.36 13.04 12.02
C GLU A 3 -9.42 11.97 12.26
N HIS A 4 -9.10 10.70 11.98
CA HIS A 4 -10.07 9.61 12.07
C HIS A 4 -10.12 8.92 13.45
N ARG A 5 -9.08 9.03 14.28
CA ARG A 5 -8.94 8.34 15.58
C ARG A 5 -8.18 9.19 16.62
N PRO A 6 -8.71 10.37 17.00
CA PRO A 6 -7.99 11.34 17.83
C PRO A 6 -7.64 10.79 19.23
N ALA A 7 -8.49 9.95 19.82
CA ALA A 7 -8.22 9.35 21.14
C ALA A 7 -6.98 8.42 21.14
N MET A 8 -6.83 7.60 20.11
CA MET A 8 -5.66 6.72 19.95
C MET A 8 -4.39 7.52 19.65
N TYR A 9 -4.50 8.60 18.87
CA TYR A 9 -3.38 9.50 18.61
C TYR A 9 -2.87 10.16 19.90
N SER A 10 -3.76 10.67 20.76
CA SER A 10 -3.38 11.25 22.05
C SER A 10 -2.76 10.22 23.00
N LEU A 11 -3.25 8.98 23.02
CA LEU A 11 -2.67 7.90 23.82
C LEU A 11 -1.24 7.57 23.38
N TYR A 12 -1.03 7.35 22.09
CA TYR A 12 0.31 7.00 21.58
C TYR A 12 1.32 8.15 21.68
N MET A 13 0.86 9.40 21.60
CA MET A 13 1.68 10.58 21.91
C MET A 13 2.13 10.59 23.37
N LEU A 14 1.24 10.27 24.31
CA LEU A 14 1.55 10.24 25.75
C LEU A 14 2.46 9.07 26.11
N GLU A 15 2.35 7.95 25.40
CA GLU A 15 3.18 6.76 25.61
C GLU A 15 4.53 6.81 24.89
N ASP A 16 4.81 7.86 24.10
CA ASP A 16 5.99 7.96 23.20
C ASP A 16 6.12 6.81 22.18
N ARG A 17 5.01 6.10 21.94
CA ARG A 17 4.92 4.94 21.04
C ARG A 17 4.30 5.28 19.69
N LEU A 18 4.00 6.56 19.46
CA LEU A 18 3.40 7.01 18.20
C LEU A 18 4.26 6.64 17.00
N THR A 19 5.58 6.88 17.08
CA THR A 19 6.51 6.57 15.98
C THR A 19 6.60 5.07 15.73
N GLU A 20 6.70 4.26 16.79
CA GLU A 20 6.73 2.79 16.70
C GLU A 20 5.45 2.26 16.05
N HIS A 21 4.29 2.75 16.48
CA HIS A 21 3.00 2.35 15.93
C HIS A 21 2.83 2.76 14.46
N LEU A 22 3.22 3.99 14.10
CA LEU A 22 3.16 4.46 12.71
C LEU A 22 4.07 3.62 11.81
N ASN A 23 5.30 3.34 12.22
CA ASN A 23 6.20 2.47 11.46
C ASN A 23 5.63 1.05 11.31
N ALA A 24 5.08 0.46 12.37
CA ALA A 24 4.48 -0.86 12.29
C ALA A 24 3.27 -0.92 11.34
N VAL A 25 2.43 0.12 11.34
CA VAL A 25 1.30 0.23 10.41
C VAL A 25 1.79 0.45 8.98
N ASP A 26 2.81 1.28 8.77
CA ASP A 26 3.41 1.49 7.46
C ASP A 26 4.04 0.20 6.92
N ASP A 27 4.77 -0.56 7.74
CA ASP A 27 5.36 -1.84 7.36
C ASP A 27 4.27 -2.87 6.99
N GLU A 28 3.21 -3.01 7.81
CA GLU A 28 2.07 -3.89 7.51
C GLU A 28 1.38 -3.48 6.20
N THR A 29 1.23 -2.18 5.97
CA THR A 29 0.60 -1.63 4.77
C THR A 29 1.44 -1.87 3.54
N GLN A 30 2.77 -1.70 3.65
CA GLN A 30 3.72 -1.91 2.56
C GLN A 30 3.78 -3.39 2.17
N GLU A 31 3.84 -4.31 3.14
CA GLU A 31 3.83 -5.75 2.86
C GLU A 31 2.55 -6.17 2.13
N LYS A 32 1.39 -5.68 2.59
CA LYS A 32 0.10 -5.92 1.91
C LYS A 32 0.08 -5.35 0.49
N MET A 33 0.64 -4.16 0.30
CA MET A 33 0.75 -3.53 -1.01
C MET A 33 1.56 -4.40 -1.96
N ASP A 34 2.73 -4.86 -1.52
CA ASP A 34 3.65 -5.63 -2.35
C ASP A 34 3.04 -6.98 -2.74
N ILE A 35 2.34 -7.64 -1.82
CA ILE A 35 1.61 -8.88 -2.10
C ILE A 35 0.49 -8.63 -3.12
N LEU A 36 -0.31 -7.58 -2.93
CA LEU A 36 -1.46 -7.28 -3.79
C LEU A 36 -1.01 -6.88 -5.20
N VAL A 37 0.01 -6.03 -5.31
CA VAL A 37 0.62 -5.63 -6.59
C VAL A 37 1.15 -6.86 -7.32
N SER A 38 1.89 -7.74 -6.63
CA SER A 38 2.44 -8.96 -7.23
C SER A 38 1.33 -9.87 -7.78
N GLN A 39 0.28 -10.11 -7.00
CA GLN A 39 -0.87 -10.92 -7.42
C GLN A 39 -1.62 -10.30 -8.62
N MET A 40 -1.77 -8.98 -8.63
CA MET A 40 -2.45 -8.27 -9.73
C MET A 40 -1.61 -8.25 -10.99
N MET A 41 -0.28 -8.10 -10.88
CA MET A 41 0.65 -8.20 -12.00
C MET A 41 0.60 -9.60 -12.64
N GLU A 42 0.60 -10.65 -11.82
CA GLU A 42 0.46 -12.04 -12.29
C GLU A 42 -0.87 -12.24 -13.03
N LYS A 43 -1.99 -11.78 -12.46
CA LYS A 43 -3.32 -11.87 -13.07
C LYS A 43 -3.45 -11.09 -14.39
N GLN A 44 -2.78 -9.94 -14.50
CA GLN A 44 -2.83 -9.10 -15.71
C GLN A 44 -1.76 -9.49 -16.73
N GLY A 45 -0.91 -10.48 -16.44
CA GLY A 45 0.19 -10.89 -17.32
C GLY A 45 1.23 -9.79 -17.53
N ILE A 46 1.44 -8.93 -16.52
CA ILE A 46 2.48 -7.91 -16.55
C ILE A 46 3.80 -8.60 -16.22
N THR A 47 4.51 -9.02 -17.25
CA THR A 47 5.76 -9.79 -17.11
C THR A 47 6.99 -9.00 -17.56
N GLU A 48 8.17 -9.51 -17.26
CA GLU A 48 9.43 -8.92 -17.73
C GLU A 48 9.57 -9.01 -19.27
N GLU A 49 8.87 -9.92 -19.94
CA GLU A 49 8.78 -9.94 -21.40
C GLU A 49 8.04 -8.71 -21.95
N LEU A 50 6.98 -8.26 -21.27
CA LEU A 50 6.31 -7.00 -21.62
C LEU A 50 7.27 -5.82 -21.44
N LYS A 51 8.06 -5.82 -20.37
CA LYS A 51 9.08 -4.78 -20.11
C LYS A 51 10.16 -4.74 -21.18
N ALA A 52 10.61 -5.90 -21.66
CA ALA A 52 11.60 -6.01 -22.73
C ALA A 52 11.04 -5.57 -24.10
N ARG A 53 9.75 -5.80 -24.35
CA ARG A 53 9.09 -5.41 -25.60
C ARG A 53 8.68 -3.93 -25.62
N ASP A 54 8.11 -3.47 -24.51
CA ASP A 54 7.59 -2.12 -24.35
C ASP A 54 7.67 -1.68 -22.87
N GLN A 55 8.79 -1.04 -22.53
CA GLN A 55 9.05 -0.56 -21.18
C GLN A 55 8.03 0.51 -20.73
N MET A 56 7.54 1.34 -21.65
CA MET A 56 6.62 2.42 -21.29
C MET A 56 5.22 1.88 -20.99
N GLU A 57 4.75 0.89 -21.75
CA GLU A 57 3.52 0.17 -21.43
C GLU A 57 3.66 -0.65 -20.14
N TRP A 58 4.81 -1.27 -19.90
CA TRP A 58 5.07 -1.97 -18.63
C TRP A 58 4.97 -1.01 -17.43
N VAL A 59 5.63 0.15 -17.49
CA VAL A 59 5.54 1.17 -16.43
C VAL A 59 4.09 1.65 -16.25
N ARG A 60 3.36 1.87 -17.34
CA ARG A 60 1.95 2.27 -17.28
C ARG A 60 1.09 1.20 -16.61
N ALA A 61 1.28 -0.07 -16.96
CA ALA A 61 0.53 -1.18 -16.42
C ALA A 61 0.83 -1.40 -14.93
N VAL A 62 2.10 -1.36 -14.53
CA VAL A 62 2.51 -1.43 -13.12
C VAL A 62 1.94 -0.28 -12.31
N ASN A 63 1.99 0.96 -12.84
CA ASN A 63 1.40 2.11 -12.17
C ASN A 63 -0.11 1.97 -11.98
N ASN A 64 -0.82 1.43 -12.98
CA ASN A 64 -2.25 1.18 -12.87
C ASN A 64 -2.56 0.13 -11.79
N VAL A 65 -1.79 -0.95 -11.76
CA VAL A 65 -1.91 -1.97 -10.70
C VAL A 65 -1.63 -1.38 -9.32
N ARG A 66 -0.57 -0.57 -9.18
CA ARG A 66 -0.23 0.09 -7.93
C ARG A 66 -1.34 1.01 -7.45
N ASN A 67 -1.89 1.85 -8.33
CA ASN A 67 -3.00 2.74 -7.98
C ASN A 67 -4.24 1.94 -7.52
N ALA A 68 -4.57 0.86 -8.22
CA ALA A 68 -5.69 0.01 -7.84
C ALA A 68 -5.46 -0.70 -6.49
N ALA A 69 -4.23 -1.17 -6.24
CA ALA A 69 -3.83 -1.74 -4.97
C ALA A 69 -3.89 -0.71 -3.83
N GLU A 70 -3.42 0.51 -4.07
CA GLU A 70 -3.50 1.64 -3.13
C GLU A 70 -4.93 1.97 -2.74
N GLU A 71 -5.86 2.02 -3.70
CA GLU A 71 -7.27 2.23 -3.38
C GLU A 71 -7.87 1.12 -2.51
N ILE A 72 -7.49 -0.14 -2.75
CA ILE A 72 -7.98 -1.28 -1.96
C ILE A 72 -7.45 -1.19 -0.53
N VAL A 73 -6.14 -1.02 -0.37
CA VAL A 73 -5.49 -0.94 0.95
C VAL A 73 -5.97 0.28 1.72
N LEU A 74 -6.16 1.43 1.06
CA LEU A 74 -6.68 2.64 1.70
C LEU A 74 -8.10 2.43 2.22
N LYS A 75 -8.97 1.78 1.43
CA LYS A 75 -10.32 1.43 1.89
C LYS A 75 -10.25 0.50 3.10
N GLU A 76 -9.40 -0.52 3.06
CA GLU A 76 -9.21 -1.42 4.22
C GLU A 76 -8.71 -0.68 5.47
N LEU A 77 -7.77 0.25 5.35
CA LEU A 77 -7.24 1.03 6.47
C LEU A 77 -8.25 2.01 7.08
N ILE A 78 -9.12 2.61 6.25
CA ILE A 78 -10.14 3.57 6.72
C ILE A 78 -11.33 2.87 7.37
N TYR A 79 -11.75 1.71 6.83
CA TYR A 79 -12.91 0.95 7.33
C TYR A 79 -12.57 -0.07 8.44
N ARG A 80 -11.30 -0.38 8.65
CA ARG A 80 -10.80 -1.09 9.84
C ARG A 80 -10.74 -0.16 11.04
#